data_AF-A0A8J7CR68-F1
#
_entry.id   AF-A0A8J7CR68-F1
#
_cell.length_a   1.000
_cell.length_b   1.000
_cell.length_c   1.000
_cell.angle_alpha   90.00
_cell.angle_beta   90.00
_cell.angle_gamma   90.00
#
_symmetry.space_group_name_H-M   'P 1'
#
loop_
_entity.id
_entity.type
_entity.pdbx_description
1 polymer ?
#
loop_
_entity_poly.entity_id
_entity_poly.type
_entity_poly.pdbx_seq_one_letter_code
_entity_poly.pdbx_strand_id
1 'polypeptide(L)'
;MDGTSENSAKEIIVYLDRIEELDEDEAEAVLYIEDDDDDVREFILPADFLPADADEGEYLTITISRAVEKTRAALDEARSLLATVNQE
;
A
#
# COMPACT_ATOMS: atom_id res chain seq x y z
N MET A 1 2.17 -28.38 15.78
CA MET A 1 1.38 -27.82 14.68
C MET A 1 0.61 -26.66 15.27
N ASP A 2 1.02 -25.43 14.99
CA ASP A 2 0.20 -24.25 15.26
C ASP A 2 0.39 -23.30 14.09
N GLY A 3 -0.59 -23.30 13.20
CA GLY A 3 -0.57 -22.61 11.92
C GLY A 3 -1.70 -21.60 11.88
N THR A 4 -1.86 -20.83 12.96
CA THR A 4 -2.77 -19.70 12.98
C THR A 4 -2.02 -18.52 12.36
N SER A 5 -1.98 -18.47 11.02
CA SER A 5 -1.58 -17.24 10.33
C SER A 5 -2.68 -16.21 10.57
N GLU A 6 -2.60 -15.50 11.69
CA GLU A 6 -3.42 -14.32 11.94
C GLU A 6 -3.23 -13.37 10.76
N ASN A 7 -4.34 -12.94 10.17
CA ASN A 7 -4.36 -11.87 9.19
C ASN A 7 -4.13 -10.56 9.93
N SER A 8 -2.91 -10.36 10.43
CA SER A 8 -2.54 -9.19 11.20
C SER A 8 -2.35 -8.02 10.25
N ALA A 9 -3.37 -7.17 10.19
CA ALA A 9 -3.21 -5.84 9.64
C ALA A 9 -2.16 -5.09 10.49
N LYS A 10 -1.25 -4.39 9.82
CA LYS A 10 -0.32 -3.45 10.46
C LYS A 10 -0.85 -2.05 10.21
N GLU A 11 -0.90 -1.24 11.25
CA GLU A 11 -1.25 0.17 11.15
C GLU A 11 0.02 1.00 11.33
N ILE A 12 0.19 2.00 10.49
CA ILE A 12 1.32 2.93 10.52
C ILE A 12 0.74 4.33 10.49
N ILE A 13 1.16 5.17 11.44
CA ILE A 13 0.84 6.59 11.44
C ILE A 13 1.93 7.30 10.64
N VAL A 14 1.51 8.12 9.69
CA VAL A 14 2.40 8.86 8.80
C VAL A 14 2.01 10.34 8.82
N TYR A 15 2.98 11.22 8.69
CA TYR A 15 2.77 12.65 8.53
C TYR A 15 2.85 13.00 7.04
N LEU A 16 1.82 13.63 6.50
CA LEU A 16 1.81 14.15 5.14
C LEU A 16 2.50 15.52 5.13
N ASP A 17 3.71 15.58 4.57
CA ASP A 17 4.50 16.82 4.57
C ASP A 17 4.04 17.79 3.49
N ARG A 18 3.99 17.31 2.25
CA ARG A 18 3.65 18.13 1.08
C ARG A 18 3.14 17.27 -0.06
N ILE A 19 2.41 17.91 -0.98
CA ILE A 19 1.96 17.34 -2.24
C ILE A 19 2.69 18.09 -3.37
N GLU A 20 3.52 17.39 -4.12
CA GLU A 20 4.29 17.93 -5.24
C GLU A 20 3.60 17.62 -6.57
N GLU A 21 3.17 18.65 -7.29
CA GLU A 21 2.66 18.52 -8.66
C GLU A 21 3.84 18.31 -9.62
N LEU A 22 3.87 17.18 -10.33
CA LEU A 22 4.94 16.85 -11.29
C LEU A 22 4.60 17.32 -12.70
N ASP A 23 3.39 17.01 -13.16
CA ASP A 23 2.85 17.31 -14.49
C ASP A 23 1.34 17.60 -14.40
N GLU A 24 0.69 17.94 -15.52
CA GLU A 24 -0.73 18.36 -15.57
C GLU A 24 -1.71 17.33 -14.97
N ASP A 25 -1.33 16.05 -14.91
CA ASP A 25 -2.16 14.94 -14.45
C ASP A 25 -1.49 14.07 -13.37
N GLU A 26 -0.28 14.42 -12.89
CA GLU A 26 0.49 13.60 -11.96
C GLU A 26 0.96 14.42 -10.75
N ALA A 27 0.62 13.95 -9.55
CA ALA A 27 1.07 14.53 -8.29
C ALA A 27 1.58 13.44 -7.34
N GLU A 28 2.60 13.77 -6.55
CA GLU A 28 3.20 12.91 -5.54
C GLU A 28 2.96 13.47 -4.15
N ALA A 29 2.63 12.59 -3.20
CA ALA A 29 2.56 12.91 -1.79
C ALA A 29 3.83 12.45 -1.09
N VAL A 30 4.48 13.35 -0.35
CA VAL A 30 5.67 13.06 0.45
C VAL A 30 5.24 12.89 1.90
N LEU A 31 5.53 11.72 2.48
CA LEU A 31 5.14 11.36 3.84
C LEU A 31 6.33 10.94 4.68
N TYR A 32 6.23 11.20 5.98
CA TYR A 32 7.22 10.81 6.97
C TYR A 32 6.64 9.80 7.95
N ILE A 33 7.43 8.78 8.25
CA ILE A 33 7.14 7.79 9.29
C ILE A 33 8.08 8.08 10.46
N GLU A 34 7.49 8.36 11.62
CA GLU A 34 8.22 8.42 12.89
C GLU A 34 8.37 6.99 13.42
N ASP A 35 9.61 6.51 13.54
CA ASP A 35 9.94 5.18 14.09
C ASP A 35 10.50 5.34 15.51
N ASP A 36 10.44 4.28 16.32
CA ASP A 36 10.83 4.31 17.75
C ASP A 36 12.30 4.70 18.00
N ASP A 37 13.17 4.63 17.00
CA ASP A 37 14.61 4.95 17.08
C ASP A 37 14.96 6.41 16.70
N ASP A 38 13.98 7.33 16.67
CA ASP A 38 14.12 8.74 16.23
C ASP A 38 14.55 8.91 14.75
N ASP A 39 14.62 7.82 13.98
CA ASP A 39 14.90 7.84 12.55
C ASP A 39 13.62 8.15 11.75
N VAL A 40 13.60 9.33 11.12
CA VAL A 40 12.52 9.73 10.21
C VAL A 40 12.74 9.07 8.85
N ARG A 41 11.79 8.23 8.43
CA ARG A 41 11.80 7.62 7.09
C ARG A 41 10.85 8.34 6.15
N GLU A 42 11.38 8.81 5.04
CA GLU A 42 10.58 9.38 3.94
C GLU A 42 10.00 8.27 3.06
N PHE A 43 8.73 8.42 2.69
CA PHE A 43 8.05 7.56 1.74
C PHE A 43 7.17 8.40 0.82
N ILE A 44 7.22 8.10 -0.49
CA ILE A 44 6.49 8.82 -1.54
C ILE A 44 5.43 7.90 -2.11
N LEU A 45 4.20 8.42 -2.24
CA LEU A 45 3.09 7.72 -2.90
C LEU A 45 2.36 8.67 -3.86
N PRO A 46 1.76 8.16 -4.95
CA PRO A 46 0.98 9.02 -5.85
C PRO A 46 -0.21 9.64 -5.11
N ALA A 47 -0.42 10.94 -5.28
CA ALA A 47 -1.43 11.70 -4.54
C ALA A 47 -2.86 11.16 -4.77
N ASP A 48 -3.13 10.50 -5.90
CA ASP A 48 -4.40 9.81 -6.18
C ASP A 48 -4.79 8.73 -5.16
N PHE A 49 -3.82 8.21 -4.40
CA PHE A 49 -4.06 7.23 -3.34
C PHE A 49 -4.41 7.87 -1.99
N LEU A 50 -4.30 9.20 -1.87
CA LEU A 50 -4.71 9.90 -0.67
C LEU A 50 -6.25 9.96 -0.55
N PRO A 51 -6.78 10.03 0.69
CA PRO A 51 -8.16 10.43 0.92
C PRO A 51 -8.46 11.77 0.25
N ALA A 52 -9.68 11.95 -0.25
CA ALA A 52 -10.09 13.19 -0.92
C ALA A 52 -10.05 14.44 0.00
N ASP A 53 -10.08 14.20 1.30
CA ASP A 53 -10.04 15.18 2.39
C ASP A 53 -8.67 15.30 3.08
N ALA A 54 -7.63 14.64 2.56
CA ALA A 54 -6.29 14.76 3.12
C ALA A 54 -5.61 16.06 2.66
N ASP A 55 -5.12 16.84 3.63
CA ASP A 55 -4.38 18.08 3.42
C ASP A 55 -2.93 17.98 3.94
N GLU A 56 -2.06 18.85 3.42
CA GLU A 56 -0.69 18.97 3.90
C GLU A 56 -0.62 19.32 5.40
N GLY A 57 0.32 18.71 6.11
CA GLY A 57 0.51 18.90 7.54
C GLY A 57 -0.37 18.02 8.43
N GLU A 58 -1.13 17.09 7.85
CA GLU A 58 -1.97 16.16 8.59
C GLU A 58 -1.30 14.81 8.86
N TYR A 59 -1.76 14.14 9.92
CA TYR A 59 -1.37 12.76 10.19
C TYR A 59 -2.40 11.80 9.61
N LEU A 60 -1.93 10.87 8.78
CA LEU A 60 -2.74 9.81 8.17
C LEU A 60 -2.43 8.48 8.83
N THR A 61 -3.41 7.56 8.81
CA THR A 61 -3.21 6.18 9.24
C THR A 61 -3.27 5.26 8.02
N ILE A 62 -2.18 4.55 7.76
CA ILE A 62 -2.08 3.55 6.70
C ILE A 62 -2.26 2.17 7.30
N THR A 63 -3.29 1.45 6.84
CA THR A 63 -3.52 0.06 7.21
C THR A 63 -3.01 -0.88 6.12
N ILE A 64 -1.97 -1.65 6.43
CA ILE A 64 -1.37 -2.65 5.53
C ILE A 64 -1.87 -4.03 5.95
N SER A 65 -2.59 -4.73 5.07
CA SER A 65 -3.09 -6.08 5.34
C SER A 65 -2.77 -7.04 4.19
N ARG A 66 -2.72 -8.35 4.51
CA ARG A 66 -2.49 -9.39 3.50
C ARG A 66 -3.81 -9.82 2.89
N ALA A 67 -4.00 -9.57 1.60
CA ALA A 67 -5.19 -9.99 0.86
C ALA A 67 -5.14 -11.47 0.43
N VAL A 68 -5.02 -12.40 1.39
CA VAL A 68 -4.77 -13.84 1.14
C VAL A 68 -5.78 -14.46 0.17
N GLU A 69 -7.07 -14.13 0.30
CA GLU A 69 -8.12 -14.68 -0.57
C GLU A 69 -8.01 -14.18 -2.00
N LYS A 70 -7.76 -12.87 -2.20
CA LYS A 70 -7.54 -12.28 -3.52
C LYS A 70 -6.28 -12.86 -4.18
N THR A 71 -5.22 -13.05 -3.41
CA THR A 71 -3.98 -13.67 -3.90
C THR A 71 -4.21 -15.13 -4.33
N ARG A 72 -5.00 -15.91 -3.59
CA ARG A 72 -5.35 -17.28 -3.99
C ARG A 72 -6.17 -17.29 -5.29
N ALA A 73 -7.19 -16.44 -5.39
CA ALA A 73 -7.99 -16.32 -6.61
C ALA A 73 -7.14 -15.97 -7.85
N ALA A 74 -6.22 -15.02 -7.72
CA ALA A 74 -5.29 -14.67 -8.79
C ALA A 74 -4.34 -15.83 -9.17
N LEU A 75 -3.90 -16.63 -8.19
CA LEU A 75 -3.07 -17.81 -8.44
C LEU A 75 -3.85 -18.90 -9.22
N ASP A 76 -5.10 -19.15 -8.85
CA ASP A 76 -5.95 -20.11 -9.54
C ASP A 76 -6.25 -19.67 -10.99
N GLU A 77 -6.53 -18.38 -11.20
CA GLU A 77 -6.69 -17.81 -12.55
C GLU A 77 -5.42 -17.97 -13.39
N ALA A 78 -4.24 -17.61 -12.84
CA ALA A 78 -2.97 -17.77 -13.53
C ALA A 78 -2.68 -19.24 -13.90
N ARG A 79 -3.01 -20.19 -13.03
CA ARG A 79 -2.89 -21.63 -13.31
C ARG A 79 -3.83 -22.08 -14.42
N SER A 80 -5.06 -21.58 -14.43
CA SER A 80 -6.05 -21.88 -15.48
C SER A 80 -5.59 -21.37 -16.85
N LEU A 81 -5.04 -20.16 -16.90
CA LEU A 81 -4.47 -19.57 -18.12
C LEU A 81 -3.27 -20.39 -18.63
N LEU A 82 -2.33 -20.75 -17.75
CA LEU A 82 -1.18 -21.59 -18.12
C LEU A 82 -1.58 -22.97 -18.66
N ALA A 83 -2.61 -23.58 -18.08
CA ALA A 83 -3.15 -24.86 -18.57
C ALA A 83 -3.82 -24.74 -19.95
N THR A 84 -4.34 -23.55 -20.29
CA THR A 84 -4.92 -23.28 -21.61
C THR A 84 -3.83 -23.10 -22.66
N VAL A 85 -2.78 -22.35 -22.33
CA VAL A 85 -1.65 -22.09 -23.25
C VAL A 85 -0.80 -23.35 -23.53
N ASN A 86 -0.70 -24.28 -22.57
CA ASN A 86 0.05 -25.53 -22.74
C ASN A 86 -0.73 -26.67 -23.44
N GLN A 87 -1.99 -26.44 -23.85
CA GLN A 87 -2.80 -27.42 -24.58
C GLN A 87 -2.82 -27.18 -26.11
N GLU A 88 -1.98 -26.26 -26.60
CA GLU A 88 -1.72 -26.03 -28.04
C GLU A 88 -0.43 -26.68 -28.53
#